data_AF-A0A7G8GZE4-F1
#
_entry.id   AF-A0A7G8GZE4-F1
#
_cell.length_a   1.000
_cell.length_b   1.000
_cell.length_c   1.000
_cell.angle_alpha   90.00
_cell.angle_beta   90.00
_cell.angle_gamma   90.00
#
_symmetry.space_group_name_H-M   'P 1'
#
loop_
_entity.id
_entity.type
_entity.pdbx_description
1 polymer ?
#
loop_
_entity_poly.entity_id
_entity_poly.type
_entity_poly.pdbx_seq_one_letter_code
_entity_poly.pdbx_strand_id
1 'polypeptide(L)'
;MGITGFNPASSPETHAVRRLQSTRLQTNAGAALQRLENWARNPWRRLSLLAIAGLIGFLIGTAITPVAGVLGQMDPVAALLVVLGTELTIRRQRSSEPSLKLPQQLLDLGRIGFLYGLFLEGFKLI
;
A
#
# COMPACT_ATOMS: atom_id res chain seq x y z
N MET A 1 -9.77 65.17 27.40
CA MET A 1 -10.95 64.37 27.03
C MET A 1 -10.74 63.92 25.59
N GLY A 2 -10.61 62.62 25.36
CA GLY A 2 -10.27 62.06 24.03
C GLY A 2 -9.82 60.61 24.15
N ILE A 3 -10.72 59.74 24.63
CA ILE A 3 -10.55 58.30 24.63
C ILE A 3 -11.08 57.78 23.29
N THR A 4 -10.17 57.45 22.38
CA THR A 4 -10.45 56.69 21.14
C THR A 4 -9.16 55.96 20.73
N GLY A 5 -9.09 54.65 20.54
CA GLY A 5 -10.11 53.63 20.60
C GLY A 5 -9.50 52.31 21.08
N PHE A 6 -10.34 51.55 21.76
CA PHE A 6 -10.18 50.12 21.96
C PHE A 6 -10.23 49.45 20.57
N ASN A 7 -9.17 48.74 20.19
CA ASN A 7 -9.13 47.91 18.98
C ASN A 7 -9.36 46.44 19.40
N PRO A 8 -10.58 45.87 19.26
CA PRO A 8 -10.86 44.51 19.71
C PRO A 8 -10.49 43.39 18.73
N ALA A 9 -9.78 43.64 17.62
CA ALA A 9 -9.73 42.68 16.51
C ALA A 9 -8.32 42.31 16.01
N SER A 10 -7.41 41.98 16.92
CA SER A 10 -6.25 41.17 16.53
C SER A 10 -5.82 40.24 17.65
N SER A 11 -6.72 39.34 18.05
CA SER A 11 -6.30 38.06 18.63
C SER A 11 -5.63 37.27 17.50
N PRO A 12 -4.32 36.97 17.55
CA PRO A 12 -3.78 35.89 16.75
C PRO A 12 -4.29 34.60 17.41
N GLU A 13 -5.51 34.19 17.06
CA GLU A 13 -5.95 32.81 17.16
C GLU A 13 -5.01 32.02 16.25
N THR A 14 -3.85 31.68 16.79
CA THR A 14 -2.87 30.80 16.18
C THR A 14 -3.59 29.48 15.96
N HIS A 15 -4.11 29.31 14.75
CA HIS A 15 -4.55 28.01 14.24
C HIS A 15 -3.42 27.03 14.55
N ALA A 16 -3.63 26.22 15.58
CA ALA A 16 -2.72 25.17 15.98
C ALA A 16 -2.62 24.26 14.76
N VAL A 17 -1.58 24.46 13.96
CA VAL A 17 -1.17 23.52 12.92
C VAL A 17 -0.79 22.28 13.70
N ARG A 18 -1.77 21.40 13.88
CA ARG A 18 -1.59 20.06 14.43
C ARG A 18 -0.68 19.35 13.45
N ARG A 19 0.64 19.54 13.60
CA ARG A 19 1.64 18.77 12.89
C ARG A 19 1.34 17.32 13.23
N LEU A 20 0.93 16.57 12.22
CA LEU A 20 0.75 15.13 12.34
C LEU A 20 2.03 14.57 12.92
N GLN A 21 1.92 14.08 14.16
CA GLN A 21 3.05 13.58 14.92
C GLN A 21 3.55 12.33 14.19
N SER A 22 4.62 12.49 13.42
CA SER A 22 5.25 11.38 12.71
C SER A 22 5.70 10.37 13.77
N THR A 23 4.94 9.29 13.91
CA THR A 23 5.21 8.24 14.88
C THR A 23 6.60 7.69 14.57
N ARG A 24 7.39 7.33 15.59
CA ARG A 24 8.75 6.78 15.40
C ARG A 24 8.80 5.59 14.42
N LEU A 25 7.68 4.88 14.28
CA LEU A 25 7.48 3.85 13.27
C LEU A 25 7.43 4.43 11.84
N GLN A 26 6.77 5.55 11.62
CA GLN A 26 6.64 6.20 10.33
C GLN A 26 7.98 6.78 9.84
N THR A 27 8.78 7.35 10.74
CA THR A 27 10.14 7.81 10.41
C THR A 27 11.09 6.65 10.13
N ASN A 28 11.04 5.58 10.94
CA ASN A 28 11.90 4.41 10.72
C ASN A 28 11.49 3.60 9.49
N ALA A 29 10.18 3.40 9.26
CA ALA A 29 9.66 2.73 8.06
C ALA A 29 9.92 3.56 6.80
N GLY A 30 9.75 4.88 6.86
CA GLY A 30 10.14 5.79 5.77
C GLY A 30 11.62 5.69 5.45
N ALA A 31 12.49 5.71 6.48
CA ALA A 31 13.93 5.54 6.30
C ALA A 31 14.31 4.17 5.73
N ALA A 32 13.63 3.09 6.14
CA ALA A 32 13.84 1.75 5.60
C ALA A 32 13.44 1.66 4.13
N LEU A 33 12.28 2.22 3.76
CA LEU A 33 11.82 2.30 2.37
C LEU A 33 12.78 3.11 1.50
N GLN A 34 13.28 4.24 2.01
CA GLN A 34 14.19 5.11 1.28
C GLN A 34 15.58 4.48 1.10
N ARG A 35 16.05 3.71 2.10
CA ARG A 35 17.26 2.87 1.96
C ARG A 35 17.06 1.76 0.93
N LEU A 36 15.90 1.11 0.94
CA LEU A 36 15.56 0.07 -0.03
C LEU A 36 15.50 0.65 -1.45
N GLU A 37 14.95 1.86 -1.60
CA GLU A 37 14.91 2.61 -2.86
C GLU A 37 16.28 3.01 -3.37
N ASN A 38 17.16 3.46 -2.47
CA ASN A 38 18.55 3.72 -2.81
C ASN A 38 19.31 2.45 -3.19
N TRP A 39 19.04 1.31 -2.54
CA TRP A 39 19.65 0.02 -2.85
C TRP A 39 19.13 -0.58 -4.18
N ALA A 40 17.85 -0.39 -4.47
CA ALA A 40 17.18 -0.80 -5.70
C ALA A 40 17.31 0.22 -6.84
N ARG A 41 18.23 1.20 -6.71
CA ARG A 41 18.58 2.13 -7.78
C ARG A 41 19.25 1.42 -8.97
N ASN A 42 19.89 0.26 -8.74
CA ASN A 42 20.39 -0.61 -9.79
C ASN A 42 19.23 -1.37 -10.47
N PRO A 43 19.03 -1.26 -11.80
CA PRO A 43 17.90 -1.88 -12.52
C PRO A 43 17.79 -3.39 -12.30
N TRP A 44 18.92 -4.11 -12.23
CA TRP A 44 18.92 -5.56 -12.01
C TRP A 44 18.38 -5.95 -10.62
N ARG A 45 18.72 -5.19 -9.57
CA ARG A 45 18.25 -5.46 -8.20
C ARG A 45 16.77 -5.13 -8.03
N ARG A 46 16.31 -4.07 -8.69
CA ARG A 46 14.89 -3.73 -8.75
C ARG A 46 14.08 -4.85 -9.41
N LEU A 47 14.57 -5.39 -10.53
CA LEU A 47 13.89 -6.48 -11.23
C LEU A 47 13.83 -7.75 -10.39
N SER A 48 14.92 -8.12 -9.70
CA SER A 48 14.91 -9.23 -8.75
C SER A 48 13.92 -9.01 -7.60
N LEU A 49 13.88 -7.81 -7.03
CA LEU A 49 12.98 -7.49 -5.91
C LEU A 49 11.51 -7.57 -6.34
N LEU A 50 11.20 -7.09 -7.54
CA LEU A 50 9.87 -7.22 -8.14
C LEU A 50 9.55 -8.70 -8.38
N ALA A 51 10.45 -9.46 -9.01
CA ALA A 51 10.26 -10.87 -9.26
C ALA A 51 10.00 -11.66 -7.97
N ILE A 52 10.75 -11.38 -6.90
CA ILE A 52 10.53 -11.98 -5.58
C ILE A 52 9.13 -11.62 -5.06
N ALA A 53 8.73 -10.35 -5.13
CA ALA A 53 7.39 -9.95 -4.71
C ALA A 53 6.29 -10.68 -5.49
N GLY A 54 6.45 -10.78 -6.81
CA GLY A 54 5.55 -11.55 -7.69
C GLY A 54 5.52 -13.04 -7.34
N LEU A 55 6.67 -13.66 -7.13
CA LEU A 55 6.80 -15.06 -6.77
C LEU A 55 6.20 -15.36 -5.39
N ILE A 56 6.41 -14.50 -4.40
CA ILE A 56 5.79 -14.62 -3.08
C ILE A 56 4.27 -14.54 -3.22
N GLY A 57 3.77 -13.55 -3.96
CA GLY A 57 2.34 -13.45 -4.24
C GLY A 57 1.79 -14.72 -4.86
N PHE A 58 2.44 -15.20 -5.92
CA PHE A 58 2.08 -16.45 -6.61
C PHE A 58 2.06 -17.64 -5.64
N LEU A 59 3.10 -17.82 -4.84
CA LEU A 59 3.20 -18.91 -3.87
C LEU A 59 2.02 -18.89 -2.88
N ILE A 60 1.69 -17.71 -2.35
CA ILE A 60 0.56 -17.53 -1.42
C ILE A 60 -0.76 -17.87 -2.12
N GLY A 61 -0.96 -17.40 -3.35
CA GLY A 61 -2.16 -17.71 -4.14
C GLY A 61 -2.32 -19.22 -4.36
N THR A 62 -1.24 -19.89 -4.76
CA THR A 62 -1.24 -21.34 -4.94
C THR A 62 -1.47 -22.12 -3.65
N ALA A 63 -1.05 -21.59 -2.49
CA ALA A 63 -1.22 -22.26 -1.21
C ALA A 63 -2.65 -22.11 -0.64
N ILE A 64 -3.27 -20.93 -0.81
CA ILE A 64 -4.60 -20.63 -0.24
C ILE A 64 -5.73 -21.28 -1.05
N THR A 65 -5.55 -21.40 -2.37
CA THR A 65 -6.63 -21.83 -3.27
C THR A 65 -7.15 -23.26 -3.01
N PRO A 66 -6.30 -24.28 -2.85
CA PRO A 66 -6.76 -25.64 -2.53
C PRO A 66 -7.47 -25.70 -1.18
N VAL A 67 -6.99 -24.95 -0.19
CA VAL A 67 -7.60 -24.88 1.14
C VAL A 67 -9.02 -24.33 1.06
N ALA A 68 -9.22 -23.25 0.30
CA ALA A 68 -10.54 -22.67 0.12
C ALA A 68 -11.49 -23.54 -0.71
N GLY A 69 -10.98 -24.24 -1.74
CA GLY A 69 -11.75 -25.18 -2.54
C GLY A 69 -12.27 -26.36 -1.71
N VAL A 70 -11.40 -26.98 -0.91
CA VAL A 70 -11.78 -28.09 -0.02
C VAL A 70 -12.79 -27.65 1.05
N LEU A 71 -12.67 -26.42 1.56
CA LEU A 71 -13.58 -25.87 2.56
C LEU A 71 -14.92 -25.38 1.97
N GLY A 72 -15.12 -25.42 0.65
CA GLY A 72 -16.32 -24.90 -0.01
C GLY A 72 -16.45 -23.37 0.08
N GLN A 73 -15.37 -22.65 0.36
CA GLN A 73 -15.35 -21.21 0.61
C GLN A 73 -15.03 -20.39 -0.64
N MET A 74 -15.59 -20.76 -1.79
CA MET A 74 -15.41 -19.98 -3.02
C MET A 74 -15.95 -18.55 -2.88
N ASP A 75 -17.02 -18.34 -2.10
CA ASP A 75 -17.62 -17.02 -1.84
C ASP A 75 -16.65 -16.08 -1.08
N PRO A 76 -16.08 -16.49 0.08
CA PRO A 76 -15.05 -15.69 0.77
C PRO A 76 -13.82 -15.36 -0.08
N VAL A 77 -13.36 -16.29 -0.92
CA VAL A 77 -12.21 -16.04 -1.80
C VAL A 77 -12.55 -15.01 -2.87
N ALA A 78 -13.72 -15.13 -3.50
CA ALA A 78 -14.21 -14.14 -4.46
C ALA A 78 -14.34 -12.76 -3.81
N ALA A 79 -14.88 -12.67 -2.60
CA ALA A 79 -14.95 -11.43 -1.84
C ALA A 79 -13.54 -10.85 -1.55
N LEU A 80 -12.59 -11.69 -1.16
CA LEU A 80 -11.20 -11.29 -0.94
C LEU A 80 -10.54 -10.76 -2.21
N LEU A 81 -10.81 -11.36 -3.37
CA LEU A 81 -10.34 -10.87 -4.67
C LEU A 81 -10.90 -9.49 -5.00
N VAL A 82 -12.20 -9.29 -4.81
CA VAL A 82 -12.88 -8.01 -5.06
C VAL A 82 -12.35 -6.92 -4.12
N VAL A 83 -12.18 -7.23 -2.84
CA VAL A 83 -11.63 -6.31 -1.83
C VAL A 83 -10.19 -5.97 -2.15
N LEU A 84 -9.35 -6.94 -2.51
CA LEU A 84 -7.97 -6.68 -2.97
C LEU A 84 -7.96 -5.76 -4.19
N GLY A 85 -8.77 -6.05 -5.21
CA GLY A 85 -8.87 -5.22 -6.41
C GLY A 85 -9.31 -3.78 -6.10
N THR A 86 -10.28 -3.64 -5.19
CA THR A 86 -10.80 -2.35 -4.74
C THR A 86 -9.75 -1.57 -3.94
N GLU A 87 -9.15 -2.20 -2.94
CA GLU A 87 -8.08 -1.62 -2.11
C GLU A 87 -6.88 -1.21 -2.97
N LEU A 88 -6.51 -2.03 -3.96
CA LEU A 88 -5.45 -1.70 -4.93
C LEU A 88 -5.80 -0.50 -5.78
N THR A 89 -7.05 -0.39 -6.23
CA THR A 89 -7.51 0.74 -7.05
C THR A 89 -7.50 2.04 -6.25
N ILE A 90 -8.03 1.99 -5.03
CA ILE A 90 -8.03 3.12 -4.09
C ILE A 90 -6.60 3.49 -3.69
N ARG A 91 -5.76 2.51 -3.37
CA ARG A 91 -4.36 2.74 -3.00
C ARG A 91 -3.54 3.24 -4.18
N ARG A 92 -3.84 2.82 -5.42
CA ARG A 92 -3.25 3.42 -6.63
C ARG A 92 -3.65 4.88 -6.80
N GLN A 93 -4.93 5.23 -6.62
CA GLN A 93 -5.38 6.62 -6.67
C GLN A 93 -4.77 7.48 -5.56
N ARG A 94 -4.78 6.98 -4.31
CA ARG A 94 -4.28 7.69 -3.13
C ARG A 94 -2.76 7.79 -3.09
N SER A 95 -2.05 6.86 -3.72
CA SER A 95 -0.60 6.88 -3.87
C SER A 95 -0.13 7.79 -5.00
N SER A 96 -0.99 8.68 -5.54
CA SER A 96 -0.60 9.81 -6.40
C SER A 96 0.17 10.90 -5.65
N GLU A 97 0.96 10.51 -4.64
CA GLU A 97 2.04 11.30 -4.06
C GLU A 97 3.33 10.95 -4.84
N PRO A 98 4.02 11.92 -5.44
CA PRO A 98 5.03 11.69 -6.50
C PRO A 98 6.33 10.95 -6.07
N SER A 99 6.47 10.49 -4.82
CA SER A 99 7.78 10.24 -4.21
C SER A 99 8.21 8.78 -4.05
N LEU A 100 7.31 7.78 -4.01
CA LEU A 100 7.69 6.39 -3.64
C LEU A 100 7.29 5.34 -4.71
N LYS A 101 8.05 5.28 -5.80
CA LYS A 101 7.74 4.44 -6.97
C LYS A 101 7.98 2.95 -6.76
N LEU A 102 8.93 2.59 -5.90
CA LEU A 102 9.32 1.19 -5.65
C LEU A 102 8.30 0.34 -4.89
N PRO A 103 7.82 0.75 -3.69
CA PRO A 103 6.87 -0.08 -2.94
C PRO A 103 5.55 -0.30 -3.69
N GLN A 104 5.14 0.68 -4.49
CA GLN A 104 3.95 0.56 -5.34
C GLN A 104 4.12 -0.52 -6.40
N GLN A 105 5.29 -0.61 -7.04
CA GLN A 105 5.58 -1.64 -8.03
C GLN A 105 5.73 -3.03 -7.43
N LEU A 106 6.30 -3.16 -6.23
CA LEU A 106 6.37 -4.43 -5.52
C LEU A 106 4.96 -4.96 -5.24
N LEU A 107 4.07 -4.09 -4.75
CA LEU A 107 2.67 -4.45 -4.54
C LEU A 107 1.97 -4.80 -5.85
N ASP A 108 2.31 -4.09 -6.93
CA ASP A 108 1.72 -4.29 -8.24
C ASP A 108 2.10 -5.61 -8.89
N LEU A 109 3.34 -6.06 -8.71
CA LEU A 109 3.77 -7.36 -9.25
C LEU A 109 3.38 -8.50 -8.30
N GLY A 110 3.45 -8.28 -6.98
CA GLY A 110 3.00 -9.22 -5.97
C GLY A 110 1.52 -9.57 -6.11
N ARG A 111 0.65 -8.57 -6.32
CA ARG A 111 -0.78 -8.84 -6.58
C ARG A 111 -0.99 -9.65 -7.86
N ILE A 112 -0.24 -9.37 -8.94
CA ILE A 112 -0.41 -10.05 -10.23
C ILE A 112 -0.02 -11.51 -10.05
N GLY A 113 1.12 -11.77 -9.38
CA GLY A 113 1.53 -13.13 -9.02
C GLY A 113 0.47 -13.84 -8.18
N PHE A 114 -0.05 -13.18 -7.14
CA PHE A 114 -1.09 -13.74 -6.28
C PHE A 114 -2.36 -14.11 -7.04
N LEU A 115 -2.89 -13.20 -7.85
CA LEU A 115 -4.06 -13.46 -8.68
C LEU A 115 -3.80 -14.63 -9.63
N TYR A 116 -2.64 -14.65 -10.28
CA TYR A 116 -2.31 -15.69 -11.24
C TYR A 116 -2.20 -17.07 -10.59
N GLY A 117 -1.55 -17.16 -9.41
CA GLY A 117 -1.44 -18.40 -8.65
C GLY A 117 -2.80 -18.91 -8.19
N LEU A 118 -3.68 -17.99 -7.79
CA LEU A 118 -5.03 -18.31 -7.34
C LEU A 118 -5.92 -18.79 -8.50
N PHE A 119 -5.94 -18.08 -9.63
CA PHE A 119 -6.69 -18.53 -10.81
C PHE A 119 -6.17 -19.85 -11.36
N LEU A 120 -4.84 -20.04 -11.41
CA LEU A 120 -4.25 -21.25 -11.95
C LEU A 120 -4.62 -22.49 -11.14
N GLU A 121 -4.63 -22.42 -9.81
CA GLU A 121 -5.16 -23.51 -8.98
C GLU A 121 -6.70 -23.58 -9.01
N GLY A 122 -7.38 -22.45 -9.08
CA GLY A 122 -8.85 -22.40 -9.14
C GLY A 122 -9.39 -23.12 -10.38
N PHE A 123 -8.75 -22.94 -11.54
CA PHE A 123 -9.10 -23.66 -12.77
C PHE A 123 -8.74 -25.14 -12.74
N LYS A 124 -7.80 -25.58 -11.90
CA LYS A 124 -7.52 -27.02 -11.73
C LYS A 124 -8.58 -27.73 -10.88
N LEU A 125 -9.25 -26.99 -10.01
CA LEU A 125 -10.24 -27.53 -9.07
C LEU A 125 -11.66 -27.58 -9.64
N ILE A 126 -11.89 -26.91 -10.77
CA ILE A 126 -13.10 -27.01 -11.60
C ILE A 126 -12.97 -28.20 -12.55
#